data_AF-A0A838HR90-F1
#
_entry.id   AF-A0A838HR90-F1
#
_cell.length_a   1.000
_cell.length_b   1.000
_cell.length_c   1.000
_cell.angle_alpha   90.00
_cell.angle_beta   90.00
_cell.angle_gamma   90.00
#
_symmetry.space_group_name_H-M   'P 1'
#
loop_
_entity.id
_entity.type
_entity.pdbx_description
1 polymer ?
#
loop_
_entity_poly.entity_id
_entity_poly.type
_entity_poly.pdbx_seq_one_letter_code
_entity_poly.pdbx_strand_id
1 'polypeptide(L)'
;MDPCSGRPGETNFVQWPSIDAEIDGLAAYIRSQPDRGFLVMVPRRFIGYRLKDRIGDDARTSFHQEVLDHKAVQERFAAASVLADPGDRISVRAWLGFHGINHDYGTDRNATAYRSIRERHETGRALLEGIADVIPVTGAGQQNIRRRAQQMVELMAAAPADVIDQVEYLFDPDLA
;
A
#
# COMPACT_ATOMS: atom_id res chain seq x y z
N MET A 1 -0.07 28.30 27.14
CA MET A 1 -0.44 26.88 27.00
C MET A 1 -1.46 26.60 28.09
N ASP A 2 -2.73 26.46 27.74
CA ASP A 2 -3.78 26.10 28.68
C ASP A 2 -3.62 24.64 29.14
N PRO A 3 -3.80 24.34 30.43
CA PRO A 3 -3.76 22.97 30.93
C PRO A 3 -5.01 22.22 30.45
N CYS A 4 -4.81 21.11 29.74
CA CYS A 4 -5.89 20.23 29.31
C CYS A 4 -6.74 19.77 30.52
N SER A 5 -8.02 20.17 30.52
CA SER A 5 -9.17 19.69 31.32
C SER A 5 -9.24 19.97 32.83
N GLY A 6 -8.15 20.27 33.55
CA GLY A 6 -8.20 20.67 34.97
C GLY A 6 -8.83 19.67 35.96
N ARG A 7 -9.22 18.47 35.51
CA ARG A 7 -9.79 17.42 36.36
C ARG A 7 -8.64 16.53 36.87
N PRO A 8 -8.60 16.20 38.16
CA PRO A 8 -7.63 15.24 38.67
C PRO A 8 -7.88 13.88 38.00
N GLY A 9 -6.86 13.36 37.33
CA GLY A 9 -6.86 12.00 36.78
C GLY A 9 -6.07 11.08 37.71
N GLU A 10 -6.53 9.85 37.86
CA GLU A 10 -5.80 8.81 38.57
C GLU A 10 -4.91 8.03 37.60
N THR A 11 -3.61 7.99 37.89
CA THR A 11 -2.65 7.18 37.13
C THR A 11 -2.40 5.89 37.88
N ASN A 12 -2.70 4.76 37.23
CA ASN A 12 -2.45 3.43 37.77
C ASN A 12 -1.37 2.73 36.94
N PHE A 13 -0.42 2.07 37.60
CA PHE A 13 0.60 1.25 36.95
C PHE A 13 0.33 -0.23 37.24
N VAL A 14 0.24 -1.03 36.18
CA VAL A 14 -0.02 -2.47 36.27
C VAL A 14 1.09 -3.20 35.52
N GLN A 15 1.67 -4.21 36.16
CA GLN A 15 2.72 -5.04 35.56
C GLN A 15 2.21 -6.45 35.35
N TRP A 16 2.45 -6.99 34.16
CA TRP A 16 2.06 -8.34 33.77
C TRP A 16 3.28 -9.23 33.58
N PRO A 17 3.17 -10.55 33.85
CA PRO A 17 4.29 -11.48 33.70
C PRO A 17 4.66 -11.76 32.24
N SER A 18 3.77 -11.44 31.29
CA SER A 18 4.01 -11.60 29.85
C SER A 18 3.13 -10.64 29.04
N ILE A 19 3.51 -10.42 27.78
CA ILE A 19 2.70 -9.65 26.82
C ILE A 19 1.32 -10.29 26.62
N ASP A 20 1.24 -11.63 26.65
CA ASP A 20 -0.03 -12.35 26.49
C ASP A 20 -0.97 -12.07 27.67
N ALA A 21 -0.43 -12.11 28.90
CA ALA A 21 -1.18 -11.78 30.10
C ALA A 21 -1.62 -10.31 30.13
N GLU A 22 -0.77 -9.40 29.64
CA GLU A 22 -1.12 -7.98 29.47
C GLU A 22 -2.29 -7.81 28.50
N ILE A 23 -2.23 -8.46 27.33
CA ILE A 23 -3.28 -8.38 26.31
C ILE A 23 -4.59 -8.93 26.85
N ASP A 24 -4.58 -10.11 27.47
CA ASP A 24 -5.79 -10.74 27.99
C ASP A 24 -6.38 -9.94 29.16
N GLY A 25 -5.54 -9.45 30.07
CA GLY A 25 -5.95 -8.63 31.21
C GLY A 25 -6.52 -7.27 30.79
N LEU A 26 -5.87 -6.58 29.86
CA LEU A 26 -6.35 -5.30 29.36
C LEU A 26 -7.66 -5.47 28.58
N ALA A 27 -7.77 -6.50 27.74
CA ALA A 27 -9.01 -6.78 27.03
C ALA A 27 -10.16 -7.12 27.99
N ALA A 28 -9.90 -7.89 29.05
CA ALA A 28 -10.89 -8.16 30.09
C ALA A 28 -11.34 -6.89 30.82
N TYR A 29 -10.41 -5.98 31.14
CA TYR A 29 -10.71 -4.70 31.77
C TYR A 29 -11.53 -3.75 30.89
N ILE A 30 -11.27 -3.74 29.57
CA ILE A 30 -12.03 -2.94 28.61
C ILE A 30 -13.45 -3.51 28.47
N ARG A 31 -13.59 -4.83 28.28
CA ARG A 31 -14.90 -5.49 28.12
C ARG A 31 -15.78 -5.39 29.37
N SER A 32 -15.20 -5.24 30.56
CA SER A 32 -15.98 -5.04 31.79
C SER A 32 -16.59 -3.63 31.92
N GLN A 33 -16.28 -2.71 30.99
CA GLN A 33 -16.75 -1.32 31.00
C GLN A 33 -17.35 -0.94 29.64
N PRO A 34 -18.50 -1.54 29.25
CA PRO A 34 -19.09 -1.36 27.91
C PRO A 34 -19.50 0.09 27.59
N ASP A 35 -19.83 0.89 28.61
CA ASP A 35 -20.28 2.27 28.43
C ASP A 35 -19.13 3.29 28.37
N ARG A 36 -17.87 2.84 28.34
CA ARG A 36 -16.68 3.71 28.32
C ARG A 36 -15.88 3.56 27.03
N GLY A 37 -15.45 4.69 26.49
CA GLY A 37 -14.47 4.74 25.40
C GLY A 37 -13.05 4.63 25.92
N PHE A 38 -12.23 3.81 25.28
CA PHE A 38 -10.82 3.64 25.60
C PHE A 38 -9.95 4.01 24.40
N LEU A 39 -8.91 4.82 24.63
CA LEU A 39 -7.81 4.99 23.71
C LEU A 39 -6.63 4.16 24.21
N VAL A 40 -6.28 3.10 23.48
CA VAL A 40 -5.16 2.23 23.83
C VAL A 40 -3.97 2.53 22.93
N MET A 41 -2.88 2.99 23.53
CA MET A 41 -1.62 3.24 22.83
C MET A 41 -0.70 2.03 23.00
N VAL A 42 -0.25 1.44 21.89
CA VAL A 42 0.64 0.27 21.88
C VAL A 42 1.95 0.57 21.16
N PRO A 43 3.09 0.04 21.62
CA PRO A 43 4.39 0.31 21.01
C PRO A 43 4.61 -0.46 19.70
N ARG A 44 3.84 -1.53 19.44
CA ARG A 44 4.00 -2.41 18.27
C ARG A 44 2.64 -2.81 17.72
N ARG A 45 2.49 -2.85 16.38
CA ARG A 45 1.21 -3.16 15.70
C ARG A 45 0.61 -4.50 16.12
N PHE A 46 1.44 -5.55 16.25
CA PHE A 46 0.95 -6.89 16.61
C PHE A 46 0.23 -6.91 17.96
N ILE A 47 0.60 -6.05 18.92
CA ILE A 47 -0.08 -5.94 20.22
C ILE A 47 -1.49 -5.38 20.01
N GLY A 48 -1.62 -4.34 19.18
CA GLY A 48 -2.91 -3.74 18.83
C GLY A 48 -3.84 -4.72 18.11
N TYR A 49 -3.33 -5.52 17.18
CA TYR A 49 -4.11 -6.57 16.52
C TYR A 49 -4.59 -7.63 17.50
N ARG A 50 -3.71 -8.13 18.36
CA ARG A 50 -4.10 -9.14 19.35
C ARG A 50 -5.11 -8.58 20.35
N LEU A 51 -4.97 -7.33 20.79
CA LEU A 51 -5.99 -6.68 21.62
C LEU A 51 -7.34 -6.60 20.90
N LYS A 52 -7.36 -6.18 19.63
CA LYS A 52 -8.57 -6.16 18.81
C LYS A 52 -9.21 -7.55 18.76
N ASP A 53 -8.44 -8.59 18.46
CA ASP A 53 -8.93 -9.97 18.39
C ASP A 53 -9.52 -10.46 19.73
N ARG A 54 -8.99 -9.98 20.85
CA ARG A 54 -9.52 -10.32 22.19
C ARG A 54 -10.75 -9.50 22.55
N ILE A 55 -10.80 -8.22 22.19
CA ILE A 55 -11.91 -7.33 22.52
C ILE A 55 -13.14 -7.64 21.66
N GLY A 56 -12.94 -7.83 20.36
CA GLY A 56 -14.01 -8.08 19.38
C GLY A 56 -14.32 -6.88 18.48
N ASP A 57 -15.51 -6.89 17.88
CA ASP A 57 -15.90 -6.00 16.78
C ASP A 57 -15.95 -4.51 17.13
N ASP A 58 -16.06 -4.19 18.43
CA ASP A 58 -16.06 -2.81 18.95
C ASP A 58 -14.67 -2.17 18.91
N ALA A 59 -13.60 -2.96 18.82
CA ALA A 59 -12.25 -2.46 18.74
C ALA A 59 -11.88 -2.02 17.31
N ARG A 60 -11.52 -0.75 17.15
CA ARG A 60 -11.02 -0.18 15.90
C ARG A 60 -9.53 0.10 15.99
N THR A 61 -8.77 -0.38 15.01
CA THR A 61 -7.33 -0.12 14.88
C THR A 61 -7.08 0.93 13.81
N SER A 62 -6.36 2.00 14.15
CA SER A 62 -6.01 3.07 13.22
C SER A 62 -4.72 2.79 12.42
N PHE A 63 -4.43 1.53 12.06
CA PHE A 63 -3.25 1.19 11.28
C PHE A 63 -3.52 1.41 9.78
N HIS A 64 -3.23 2.62 9.30
CA HIS A 64 -3.59 3.14 7.96
C HIS A 64 -2.91 2.45 6.75
N GLN A 65 -2.24 1.30 6.89
CA GLN A 65 -1.43 0.69 5.82
C GLN A 65 -1.94 -0.65 5.30
N GLU A 66 -2.98 -1.24 5.90
CA GLU A 66 -3.49 -2.56 5.49
C GLU A 66 -4.04 -2.58 4.05
N VAL A 67 -4.62 -1.46 3.60
CA VAL A 67 -5.17 -1.35 2.24
C VAL A 67 -4.07 -1.48 1.18
N LEU A 68 -2.87 -0.96 1.47
CA LEU A 68 -1.71 -1.09 0.59
C LEU A 68 -1.00 -2.43 0.71
N ASP A 69 -1.46 -3.38 1.53
CA ASP A 69 -0.88 -4.73 1.56
C ASP A 69 -1.40 -5.61 0.39
N HIS A 70 -2.57 -5.28 -0.14
CA HIS A 70 -3.17 -5.99 -1.27
C HIS A 70 -2.48 -5.65 -2.59
N LYS A 71 -2.08 -6.67 -3.35
CA LYS A 71 -1.32 -6.51 -4.59
C LYS A 71 -2.04 -5.72 -5.68
N ALA A 72 -3.35 -5.96 -5.83
CA ALA A 72 -4.19 -5.17 -6.72
C ALA A 72 -4.16 -3.67 -6.37
N VAL A 73 -4.21 -3.33 -5.08
CA VAL A 73 -4.14 -1.93 -4.63
C VAL A 73 -2.75 -1.36 -4.89
N GLN A 74 -1.68 -2.09 -4.57
CA GLN A 74 -0.30 -1.65 -4.83
C GLN A 74 -0.06 -1.37 -6.32
N GLU A 75 -0.56 -2.24 -7.19
CA GLU A 75 -0.49 -2.07 -8.63
C GLU A 75 -1.24 -0.84 -9.10
N ARG A 76 -2.52 -0.69 -8.70
CA ARG A 76 -3.36 0.45 -9.10
C ARG A 76 -2.79 1.76 -8.57
N PHE A 77 -2.25 1.75 -7.36
CA PHE A 77 -1.56 2.90 -6.78
C PHE A 77 -0.31 3.26 -7.59
N ALA A 78 0.52 2.28 -7.96
CA ALA A 78 1.69 2.53 -8.82
C ALA A 78 1.26 3.10 -10.18
N ALA A 79 0.18 2.59 -10.78
CA ALA A 79 -0.35 3.15 -12.02
C ALA A 79 -0.84 4.59 -11.86
N ALA A 80 -1.64 4.86 -10.83
CA ALA A 80 -2.13 6.20 -10.50
C ALA A 80 -0.98 7.19 -10.29
N SER A 81 0.08 6.77 -9.59
CA SER A 81 1.27 7.60 -9.39
C SER A 81 2.01 7.91 -10.69
N VAL A 82 2.13 6.95 -11.63
CA VAL A 82 2.71 7.21 -12.96
C VAL A 82 1.83 8.14 -13.80
N LEU A 83 0.50 8.03 -13.70
CA LEU A 83 -0.41 8.92 -14.42
C LEU A 83 -0.35 10.36 -13.88
N ALA A 84 -0.29 10.51 -12.56
CA ALA A 84 -0.19 11.80 -11.90
C ALA A 84 1.18 12.47 -12.13
N ASP A 85 2.26 11.68 -12.10
CA ASP A 85 3.62 12.13 -12.43
C ASP A 85 4.30 11.11 -13.36
N PRO A 86 4.22 11.31 -14.69
CA PRO A 86 4.89 10.45 -15.66
C PRO A 86 6.42 10.45 -15.54
N GLY A 87 7.01 11.35 -14.75
CA GLY A 87 8.44 11.38 -14.41
C GLY A 87 8.83 10.51 -13.22
N ASP A 88 7.87 9.97 -12.46
CA ASP A 88 8.15 9.21 -11.23
C ASP A 88 8.81 7.86 -11.53
N ARG A 89 10.13 7.84 -11.38
CA ARG A 89 10.98 6.66 -11.59
C ARG A 89 10.70 5.54 -10.58
N ILE A 90 10.24 5.87 -9.38
CA ILE A 90 9.95 4.90 -8.33
C ILE A 90 8.67 4.15 -8.69
N SER A 91 7.64 4.89 -9.08
CA SER A 91 6.36 4.31 -9.47
C SER A 91 6.47 3.51 -10.78
N VAL A 92 7.24 3.99 -11.76
CA VAL A 92 7.55 3.21 -12.97
C VAL A 92 8.28 1.92 -12.62
N ARG A 93 9.29 1.96 -11.73
CA ARG A 93 9.98 0.74 -11.28
C ARG A 93 9.04 -0.22 -10.57
N ALA A 94 8.15 0.29 -9.71
CA ALA A 94 7.17 -0.51 -9.01
C ALA A 94 6.21 -1.20 -10.00
N TRP A 95 5.67 -0.43 -10.95
CA TRP A 95 4.79 -0.90 -12.01
C TRP A 95 5.43 -2.01 -12.86
N LEU A 96 6.68 -1.83 -13.30
CA LEU A 96 7.41 -2.85 -14.08
C LEU A 96 7.79 -4.10 -13.25
N GLY A 97 7.65 -4.04 -11.92
CA GLY A 97 7.87 -5.18 -11.02
C GLY A 97 6.70 -6.16 -10.97
N PHE A 98 5.52 -5.77 -11.46
CA PHE A 98 4.34 -6.64 -11.51
C PHE A 98 4.40 -7.63 -12.67
N HIS A 99 3.65 -8.71 -12.55
CA HIS A 99 3.43 -9.66 -13.63
C HIS A 99 2.61 -8.99 -14.74
N GLY A 100 2.80 -9.35 -16.01
CA GLY A 100 2.10 -8.68 -17.10
C GLY A 100 0.59 -8.95 -17.23
N ILE A 101 0.02 -9.91 -16.48
CA ILE A 101 -1.38 -10.36 -16.69
C ILE A 101 -2.24 -10.32 -15.43
N ASN A 102 -1.61 -10.29 -14.26
CA ASN A 102 -2.30 -10.34 -13.00
C ASN A 102 -1.66 -9.35 -12.04
N HIS A 103 -2.27 -9.24 -10.85
CA HIS A 103 -1.86 -8.27 -9.86
C HIS A 103 -0.63 -8.66 -9.05
N ASP A 104 -0.12 -9.87 -9.20
CA ASP A 104 1.03 -10.34 -8.45
C ASP A 104 2.34 -9.74 -8.97
N TYR A 105 3.39 -9.85 -8.16
CA TYR A 105 4.72 -9.55 -8.64
C TYR A 105 5.20 -10.63 -9.61
N GLY A 106 5.98 -10.22 -10.62
CA GLY A 106 6.78 -11.18 -11.38
C GLY A 106 7.81 -11.86 -10.47
N THR A 107 8.32 -13.02 -10.88
CA THR A 107 9.44 -13.69 -10.17
C THR A 107 10.59 -12.71 -9.97
N ASP A 108 11.05 -12.58 -8.72
CA ASP A 108 12.05 -11.59 -8.30
C ASP A 108 11.75 -10.16 -8.79
N ARG A 109 10.47 -9.80 -8.92
CA ARG A 109 9.99 -8.51 -9.45
C ARG A 109 10.58 -8.18 -10.82
N ASN A 110 10.76 -9.19 -11.67
CA ASN A 110 11.38 -9.07 -12.99
C ASN A 110 12.80 -8.45 -12.95
N ALA A 111 13.53 -8.57 -11.83
CA ALA A 111 14.79 -7.85 -11.61
C ALA A 111 15.86 -8.10 -12.70
N THR A 112 15.92 -9.30 -13.25
CA THR A 112 16.87 -9.65 -14.32
C THR A 112 16.56 -8.85 -15.60
N ALA A 113 15.29 -8.84 -16.02
CA ALA A 113 14.85 -8.06 -17.17
C ALA A 113 14.95 -6.55 -16.92
N TYR A 114 14.61 -6.08 -15.72
CA TYR A 114 14.74 -4.65 -15.38
C TYR A 114 16.20 -4.19 -15.40
N ARG A 115 17.15 -5.07 -15.04
CA ARG A 115 18.58 -4.76 -15.11
C ARG A 115 19.05 -4.49 -16.55
N SER A 116 18.48 -5.15 -17.56
CA SER A 116 18.88 -4.97 -18.96
C SER A 116 18.58 -3.57 -19.50
N ILE A 117 17.74 -2.81 -18.82
CA ILE A 117 17.32 -1.45 -19.20
C ILE A 117 17.77 -0.38 -18.19
N ARG A 118 18.44 -0.76 -17.10
CA ARG A 118 18.80 0.17 -16.01
C ARG A 118 19.81 1.24 -16.41
N GLU A 119 20.73 0.91 -17.30
CA GLU A 119 21.83 1.80 -17.73
C GLU A 119 21.42 2.77 -18.85
N ARG A 120 20.13 2.77 -19.21
CA ARG A 120 19.56 3.67 -20.21
C ARG A 120 19.38 5.08 -19.63
N HIS A 121 19.39 6.08 -20.51
CA HIS A 121 19.24 7.48 -20.12
C HIS A 121 17.77 7.89 -20.01
N GLU A 122 16.89 7.19 -20.71
CA GLU A 122 15.45 7.37 -20.72
C GLU A 122 14.86 7.04 -19.34
N THR A 123 13.94 7.87 -18.86
CA THR A 123 13.28 7.68 -17.57
C THR A 123 11.81 8.06 -17.64
N GLY A 124 11.02 7.62 -16.67
CA GLY A 124 9.58 7.93 -16.62
C GLY A 124 8.85 7.43 -17.87
N ARG A 125 8.00 8.29 -18.43
CA ARG A 125 7.25 8.07 -19.66
C ARG A 125 8.11 7.66 -20.86
N ALA A 126 9.23 8.34 -21.09
CA ALA A 126 10.10 8.03 -22.24
C ALA A 126 10.67 6.61 -22.16
N LEU A 127 10.94 6.12 -20.94
CA LEU A 127 11.38 4.74 -20.74
C LEU A 127 10.24 3.75 -21.05
N LEU A 128 9.01 4.04 -20.63
CA LEU A 128 7.84 3.20 -20.89
C LEU A 128 7.52 3.11 -22.38
N GLU A 129 7.46 4.26 -23.07
CA GLU A 129 7.26 4.33 -24.52
C GLU A 129 8.39 3.60 -25.26
N GLY A 130 9.63 3.84 -24.83
CA GLY A 130 10.78 3.13 -25.37
C GLY A 130 10.67 1.61 -25.21
N ILE A 131 10.33 1.09 -24.03
CA ILE A 131 10.16 -0.36 -23.80
C ILE A 131 9.01 -0.95 -24.62
N ALA A 132 7.92 -0.21 -24.78
CA ALA A 132 6.75 -0.65 -25.52
C ALA A 132 7.03 -0.83 -27.02
N ASP A 133 7.99 -0.07 -27.56
CA ASP A 133 8.28 -0.02 -28.99
C ASP A 133 9.68 -0.55 -29.34
N VAL A 134 10.74 0.19 -28.98
CA VAL A 134 12.09 0.01 -29.57
C VAL A 134 13.15 -0.53 -28.62
N ILE A 135 13.03 -0.35 -27.30
CA ILE A 135 14.04 -0.74 -26.32
C ILE A 135 13.97 -2.25 -26.11
N PRO A 136 15.06 -3.00 -26.43
CA PRO A 136 15.09 -4.42 -26.16
C PRO A 136 15.22 -4.67 -24.65
N VAL A 137 14.31 -5.48 -24.13
CA VAL A 137 14.35 -6.01 -22.76
C VAL A 137 14.76 -7.47 -22.84
N THR A 138 15.77 -7.88 -22.08
CA THR A 138 16.31 -9.25 -22.13
C THR A 138 16.32 -9.89 -20.75
N GLY A 139 16.10 -11.20 -20.70
CA GLY A 139 16.19 -11.99 -19.48
C GLY A 139 14.83 -12.36 -18.86
N ALA A 140 14.87 -13.02 -17.70
CA ALA A 140 13.67 -13.49 -17.02
C ALA A 140 12.74 -12.32 -16.64
N GLY A 141 11.47 -12.42 -17.04
CA GLY A 141 10.47 -11.37 -16.84
C GLY A 141 10.34 -10.36 -17.99
N GLN A 142 11.07 -10.51 -19.10
CA GLN A 142 11.04 -9.55 -20.21
C GLN A 142 9.63 -9.32 -20.80
N GLN A 143 8.82 -10.39 -20.88
CA GLN A 143 7.45 -10.29 -21.39
C GLN A 143 6.54 -9.52 -20.43
N ASN A 144 6.74 -9.68 -19.11
CA ASN A 144 6.01 -8.91 -18.10
C ASN A 144 6.31 -7.42 -18.22
N ILE A 145 7.60 -7.07 -18.30
CA ILE A 145 8.04 -5.67 -18.44
C ILE A 145 7.48 -5.04 -19.72
N ARG A 146 7.55 -5.74 -20.87
CA ARG A 146 6.97 -5.22 -22.12
C ARG A 146 5.47 -5.01 -22.03
N ARG A 147 4.73 -6.01 -21.54
CA ARG A 147 3.27 -5.91 -21.43
C ARG A 147 2.86 -4.79 -20.47
N ARG A 148 3.54 -4.65 -19.33
CA ARG A 148 3.31 -3.55 -18.38
C ARG A 148 3.62 -2.18 -19.00
N ALA A 149 4.70 -2.07 -19.77
CA ALA A 149 5.00 -0.82 -20.48
C ALA A 149 3.91 -0.46 -21.49
N GLN A 150 3.46 -1.43 -22.30
CA GLN A 150 2.37 -1.25 -23.25
C GLN A 150 1.07 -0.81 -22.57
N GLN A 151 0.66 -1.51 -21.52
CA GLN A 151 -0.52 -1.16 -20.72
C GLN A 151 -0.43 0.26 -20.16
N MET A 152 0.73 0.69 -19.66
CA MET A 152 0.87 2.04 -19.12
C MET A 152 0.80 3.10 -20.22
N VAL A 153 1.38 2.83 -21.39
CA VAL A 153 1.29 3.74 -22.55
C VAL A 153 -0.17 3.86 -23.02
N GLU A 154 -0.90 2.75 -23.08
CA GLU A 154 -2.34 2.74 -23.40
C GLU A 154 -3.15 3.51 -22.34
N LEU A 155 -2.89 3.28 -21.05
CA LEU A 155 -3.53 4.01 -19.95
C LEU A 155 -3.25 5.52 -20.03
N MET A 156 -2.00 5.93 -20.28
CA MET A 156 -1.64 7.35 -20.44
C MET A 156 -2.30 7.99 -21.66
N ALA A 157 -2.52 7.22 -22.74
CA ALA A 157 -3.20 7.70 -23.94
C ALA A 157 -4.72 7.82 -23.77
N ALA A 158 -5.32 6.94 -22.96
CA ALA A 158 -6.74 6.94 -22.65
C ALA A 158 -7.12 7.81 -21.44
N ALA A 159 -6.13 8.27 -20.66
CA ALA A 159 -6.36 9.01 -19.43
C ALA A 159 -7.11 10.32 -19.69
N PRO A 160 -8.22 10.57 -18.97
CA PRO A 160 -8.92 11.86 -19.02
C PRO A 160 -8.02 13.02 -18.61
N ALA A 161 -8.32 14.23 -19.07
CA ALA A 161 -7.58 15.43 -18.65
C ALA A 161 -7.93 15.87 -17.22
N ASP A 162 -9.13 15.52 -16.74
CA ASP A 162 -9.61 15.86 -15.40
C ASP A 162 -9.21 14.79 -14.37
N VAL A 163 -8.80 15.25 -13.18
CA VAL A 163 -8.29 14.39 -12.10
C VAL A 163 -9.39 13.48 -11.52
N ILE A 164 -10.64 13.94 -11.45
CA ILE A 164 -11.76 13.13 -10.95
C ILE A 164 -12.05 12.00 -11.93
N ASP A 165 -12.12 12.31 -13.21
CA ASP A 165 -12.33 11.32 -14.27
C ASP A 165 -11.17 10.30 -14.34
N GLN A 166 -9.92 10.74 -14.08
CA GLN A 166 -8.76 9.83 -13.97
C GLN A 166 -8.89 8.86 -12.81
N VAL A 167 -9.35 9.34 -11.65
CA VAL A 167 -9.57 8.48 -10.46
C VAL A 167 -10.69 7.49 -10.75
N GLU A 168 -11.82 7.92 -11.30
CA GLU A 168 -12.92 7.03 -11.66
C GLU A 168 -12.46 5.97 -12.68
N TYR A 169 -11.76 6.38 -13.74
CA TYR A 169 -11.19 5.46 -14.73
C TYR A 169 -10.23 4.41 -14.14
N LEU A 170 -9.43 4.79 -13.13
CA LEU A 170 -8.47 3.88 -12.50
C LEU A 170 -9.12 2.82 -11.61
N PHE A 171 -10.28 3.13 -11.02
CA PHE A 171 -10.94 2.33 -10.00
C PHE A 171 -12.25 1.67 -10.47
N ASP A 172 -12.67 1.86 -11.71
CA ASP A 172 -13.89 1.25 -12.26
C ASP A 172 -13.64 -0.18 -12.81
N PRO A 173 -14.26 -1.23 -12.24
CA PRO A 173 -14.12 -2.61 -12.71
C PRO A 173 -14.90 -2.92 -13.99
N ASP A 174 -15.85 -2.09 -14.44
CA ASP A 174 -16.72 -2.37 -15.60
C ASP A 174 -16.08 -2.00 -16.97
N LEU A 175 -14.82 -1.57 -16.98
CA LEU A 175 -14.03 -1.22 -18.17
C LEU A 175 -12.90 -2.22 -18.51
N ALA A 176 -12.87 -3.41 -17.89
CA ALA A 176 -11.86 -4.47 -18.10
C ALA A 176 -12.41 -5.75 -18.76
#